data_AF-A0A5J4S813-F1
#
_entry.id   AF-A0A5J4S813-F1
#
_cell.length_a   1.000
_cell.length_b   1.000
_cell.length_c   1.000
_cell.angle_alpha   90.00
_cell.angle_beta   90.00
_cell.angle_gamma   90.00
#
_symmetry.space_group_name_H-M   'P 1'
#
loop_
_entity.id
_entity.type
_entity.pdbx_description
1 polymer ?
#
loop_
_entity_poly.entity_id
_entity_poly.type
_entity_poly.pdbx_seq_one_letter_code
_entity_poly.pdbx_strand_id
1 'polypeptide(L)'
;MNNETQSDVKASISPQIIEALQNLQAAGYVDMLVDELEEILDFFIDEAETFVDNNKRLKHIQALRTTQKSLQPFGVKEGSAL
;
A
#
# COMPACT_ATOMS: atom_id res chain seq x y z
N MET A 1 40.24 -15.85 18.74
CA MET A 1 39.64 -14.70 18.05
C MET A 1 38.42 -15.22 17.33
N ASN A 2 37.25 -15.13 17.97
CA ASN A 2 35.98 -15.56 17.42
C ASN A 2 35.40 -14.39 16.61
N ASN A 3 35.34 -14.56 15.29
CA ASN A 3 34.57 -13.66 14.44
C ASN A 3 33.10 -14.08 14.48
N GLU A 4 32.43 -13.77 15.58
CA GLU A 4 30.96 -13.75 15.65
C GLU A 4 30.48 -12.42 15.07
N THR A 5 30.46 -12.29 13.73
CA THR A 5 29.77 -11.17 13.05
C THR A 5 29.74 -11.42 11.54
N GLN A 6 29.06 -12.47 11.11
CA GLN A 6 28.40 -12.41 9.80
C GLN A 6 26.93 -12.70 10.02
N SER A 7 26.19 -11.61 9.97
CA SER A 7 24.74 -11.53 9.89
C SER A 7 24.27 -12.39 8.72
N ASP A 8 23.98 -13.66 8.99
CA ASP A 8 23.27 -14.58 8.10
C ASP A 8 21.76 -14.23 8.01
N VAL A 9 21.43 -12.95 8.17
CA VAL A 9 20.12 -12.40 7.79
C VAL A 9 20.22 -11.85 6.36
N LYS A 10 20.85 -12.61 5.46
CA LYS A 10 20.39 -12.62 4.07
C LYS A 10 19.17 -13.52 4.03
N ALA A 11 18.07 -13.05 4.62
CA ALA A 11 16.77 -13.57 4.26
C ALA A 11 16.67 -13.40 2.74
N SER A 12 16.65 -14.51 2.00
CA SER A 12 16.58 -14.50 0.54
C SER A 12 15.27 -13.81 0.16
N ILE A 13 15.33 -12.50 -0.10
CA ILE A 13 14.17 -11.73 -0.55
C ILE A 13 13.77 -12.31 -1.89
N SER A 14 12.55 -12.80 -2.00
CA SER A 14 12.09 -13.41 -3.24
C SER A 14 12.05 -12.37 -4.36
N PRO A 15 12.27 -12.75 -5.62
CA PRO A 15 12.19 -11.82 -6.76
C PRO A 15 10.88 -11.04 -6.80
N GLN A 16 9.75 -11.65 -6.39
CA GLN A 16 8.45 -11.00 -6.33
C GLN A 16 8.40 -9.86 -5.30
N ILE A 17 9.09 -10.01 -4.17
CA ILE A 17 9.18 -8.95 -3.16
C ILE A 17 10.05 -7.80 -3.71
N ILE A 18 11.12 -8.10 -4.44
CA ILE A 18 11.96 -7.08 -5.08
C ILE A 18 11.15 -6.28 -6.11
N GLU A 19 10.40 -6.97 -6.98
CA GLU A 19 9.54 -6.33 -7.98
C GLU A 19 8.45 -5.47 -7.34
N ALA A 20 7.79 -5.98 -6.28
CA ALA A 20 6.80 -5.21 -5.54
C ALA A 20 7.40 -3.92 -4.92
N LEU A 21 8.61 -4.00 -4.36
CA LEU A 21 9.32 -2.85 -3.82
C LEU A 21 9.71 -1.84 -4.91
N GLN A 22 10.14 -2.32 -6.08
CA GLN A 22 10.48 -1.46 -7.23
C GLN A 22 9.25 -0.71 -7.74
N ASN A 23 8.10 -1.40 -7.85
CA ASN A 23 6.85 -0.77 -8.24
C ASN A 23 6.44 0.31 -7.22
N LEU A 24 6.53 0.01 -5.91
CA LEU A 24 6.26 1.00 -4.86
C LEU A 24 7.21 2.21 -4.89
N GLN A 25 8.42 2.05 -5.39
CA GLN A 25 9.40 3.13 -5.53
C GLN A 25 9.27 3.91 -6.85
N ALA A 26 8.45 3.46 -7.79
CA ALA A 26 8.22 4.17 -9.04
C ALA A 26 7.50 5.49 -8.74
N ALA A 27 8.03 6.59 -9.30
CA ALA A 27 7.46 7.91 -9.10
C ALA A 27 5.99 7.94 -9.53
N GLY A 28 5.12 8.45 -8.67
CA GLY A 28 3.68 8.56 -8.91
C GLY A 28 2.89 7.25 -8.84
N TYR A 29 3.51 6.07 -8.72
CA TYR A 29 2.77 4.79 -8.64
C TYR A 29 1.94 4.68 -7.36
N VAL A 30 2.52 5.02 -6.21
CA VAL A 30 1.80 5.00 -4.94
C VAL A 30 0.72 6.08 -4.89
N ASP A 31 0.97 7.25 -5.50
CA ASP A 31 -0.03 8.32 -5.59
C ASP A 31 -1.23 7.86 -6.44
N MET A 32 -0.99 7.21 -7.59
CA MET A 32 -2.04 6.58 -8.41
C MET A 32 -2.84 5.55 -7.61
N LEU A 33 -2.18 4.68 -6.84
CA LEU A 33 -2.87 3.69 -5.99
C LEU A 33 -3.72 4.35 -4.88
N VAL A 34 -3.26 5.47 -4.34
CA VAL A 34 -4.00 6.25 -3.34
C VAL A 34 -5.25 6.85 -3.98
N ASP A 35 -5.14 7.41 -5.18
CA ASP A 35 -6.27 7.98 -5.93
C ASP A 35 -7.31 6.90 -6.30
N GLU A 36 -6.88 5.73 -6.80
CA GLU A 36 -7.78 4.61 -7.07
C GLU A 36 -8.53 4.13 -5.81
N LEU A 37 -7.85 4.12 -4.65
CA LEU A 37 -8.49 3.77 -3.38
C LEU A 37 -9.53 4.81 -2.95
N GLU A 38 -9.34 6.09 -3.26
CA GLU A 38 -10.35 7.13 -3.03
C GLU A 38 -11.58 6.93 -3.89
N GLU A 39 -11.43 6.63 -5.19
CA GLU A 39 -12.57 6.35 -6.07
C GLU A 39 -13.40 5.15 -5.59
N ILE A 40 -12.74 4.09 -5.14
CA ILE A 40 -13.42 2.91 -4.57
C ILE A 40 -14.13 3.28 -3.27
N LEU A 41 -13.49 4.08 -2.41
CA LEU A 41 -14.10 4.56 -1.16
C LEU A 41 -15.35 5.39 -1.43
N ASP A 42 -15.31 6.28 -2.41
CA ASP A 42 -16.44 7.12 -2.82
C ASP A 42 -17.59 6.26 -3.35
N PHE A 43 -17.32 5.23 -4.16
CA PHE A 43 -18.33 4.24 -4.56
C PHE A 43 -19.01 3.59 -3.36
N PHE A 44 -18.23 3.12 -2.38
CA PHE A 44 -18.80 2.52 -1.17
C PHE A 44 -19.56 3.54 -0.31
N ILE A 45 -19.20 4.83 -0.34
CA ILE A 45 -19.87 5.87 0.45
C ILE A 45 -21.18 6.31 -0.21
N ASP A 46 -21.18 6.53 -1.52
CA ASP A 46 -22.29 7.11 -2.28
C ASP A 46 -23.33 6.07 -2.69
N GLU A 47 -22.94 4.82 -3.01
CA GLU A 47 -23.89 3.74 -3.28
C GLU A 47 -24.47 3.11 -2.00
N ALA A 48 -24.72 3.92 -0.97
CA ALA A 48 -25.19 3.47 0.34
C ALA A 48 -26.51 2.66 0.29
N GLU A 49 -27.32 2.81 -0.75
CA GLU A 49 -28.61 2.13 -0.89
C GLU A 49 -28.50 0.69 -1.41
N THR A 50 -27.40 0.30 -2.07
CA THR A 50 -27.26 -1.05 -2.67
C THR A 50 -26.71 -2.09 -1.69
N PHE A 51 -26.15 -1.67 -0.56
CA PHE A 51 -25.58 -2.58 0.44
C PHE A 51 -26.58 -3.00 1.52
N VAL A 52 -27.03 -4.25 1.46
CA VAL A 52 -27.94 -4.85 2.45
C VAL A 52 -27.30 -4.99 3.85
N ASP A 53 -25.96 -5.01 3.95
CA ASP A 53 -25.22 -5.17 5.22
C ASP A 53 -24.26 -3.98 5.47
N ASN A 54 -24.79 -2.99 6.19
CA ASN A 54 -24.05 -1.79 6.59
C ASN A 54 -22.80 -2.08 7.44
N ASN A 55 -22.78 -3.17 8.22
CA ASN A 55 -21.63 -3.50 9.06
C ASN A 55 -20.47 -4.03 8.22
N LYS A 56 -20.75 -4.87 7.22
CA LYS A 56 -19.72 -5.31 6.25
C LYS A 56 -19.18 -4.13 5.45
N ARG A 57 -20.07 -3.24 4.99
CA ARG A 57 -19.68 -2.00 4.29
C ARG A 57 -18.74 -1.14 5.13
N LEU A 58 -19.08 -0.88 6.40
CA LEU A 58 -18.23 -0.10 7.29
C LEU A 58 -16.84 -0.72 7.48
N LYS A 59 -16.76 -2.06 7.59
CA LYS A 59 -15.48 -2.78 7.68
C LYS A 59 -14.64 -2.62 6.41
N HIS A 60 -15.23 -2.69 5.22
CA HIS A 60 -14.51 -2.47 3.96
C HIS A 60 -13.97 -1.04 3.86
N ILE A 61 -14.80 -0.04 4.18
CA ILE A 61 -14.37 1.38 4.22
C ILE A 61 -13.20 1.56 5.19
N GLN A 62 -13.25 0.96 6.38
CA GLN A 62 -12.15 1.02 7.34
C GLN A 62 -10.88 0.35 6.83
N ALA A 63 -11.01 -0.81 6.18
CA ALA A 63 -9.87 -1.51 5.59
C ALA A 63 -9.22 -0.66 4.48
N LEU A 64 -10.01 -0.14 3.53
CA LEU A 64 -9.54 0.70 2.44
C LEU A 64 -8.83 1.96 2.94
N ARG A 65 -9.40 2.69 3.92
CA ARG A 65 -8.74 3.85 4.54
C ARG A 65 -7.45 3.49 5.26
N THR A 66 -7.39 2.32 5.88
CA THR A 66 -6.18 1.85 6.56
C THR A 66 -5.09 1.52 5.55
N THR A 67 -5.46 0.87 4.43
CA THR A 67 -4.56 0.60 3.32
C THR A 67 -4.03 1.90 2.72
N GLN A 68 -4.90 2.86 2.41
CA GLN A 68 -4.51 4.17 1.86
C GLN A 68 -3.49 4.89 2.75
N LYS A 69 -3.75 4.96 4.06
CA LYS A 69 -2.82 5.55 5.05
C LYS A 69 -1.49 4.80 5.14
N SER A 70 -1.50 3.49 4.98
CA SER A 70 -0.30 2.66 5.04
C SER A 70 0.56 2.79 3.79
N LEU A 71 -0.04 3.15 2.65
CA LEU A 71 0.67 3.37 1.39
C LEU A 71 1.38 4.73 1.33
N GLN A 72 0.80 5.79 1.93
CA GLN A 72 1.35 7.14 1.88
C GLN A 72 2.87 7.27 2.16
N PRO A 73 3.46 6.58 3.16
CA PRO A 73 4.90 6.68 3.42
C PRO A 73 5.80 6.14 2.30
N PHE A 74 5.26 5.34 1.38
CA PHE A 74 5.98 4.77 0.24
C PHE A 74 5.88 5.67 -1.00
N GLY A 75 5.12 6.76 -0.93
CA GLY A 75 4.94 7.71 -2.03
C GLY A 75 6.24 8.39 -2.44
N VAL A 76 6.67 8.13 -3.67
CA VAL A 76 7.75 8.88 -4.33
C VAL A 76 7.11 9.91 -5.24
N LYS A 77 7.17 11.19 -4.85
CA LYS A 77 6.63 12.28 -5.68
C LYS A 77 7.50 12.49 -6.91
N GLU A 78 6.88 12.78 -8.06
CA GLU A 78 7.60 13.24 -9.25
C GLU A 78 8.46 14.47 -8.92
N GLY A 79 9.72 14.46 -9.34
CA GLY A 79 10.70 15.52 -9.04
C GLY A 79 11.47 15.34 -7.72
N SER A 80 11.19 14.28 -6.95
CA SER A 80 11.99 13.87 -5.78
C SER A 80 13.18 13.00 -6.17
N ALA A 81 13.89 13.37 -7.23
CA ALA A 81 15.19 12.77 -7.51
C ALA A 81 16.23 13.51 -6.66
N LEU A 82 16.91 12.77 -5.77
CA LEU A 82 18.17 13.23 -5.15
C LEU A 82 19.25 13.43 -6.22
#